data_AF-A0A662N6U7-F1
#
_entry.id   AF-A0A662N6U7-F1
#
_cell.length_a   1.000
_cell.length_b   1.000
_cell.length_c   1.000
_cell.angle_alpha   90.00
_cell.angle_beta   90.00
_cell.angle_gamma   90.00
#
_symmetry.space_group_name_H-M   'P 1'
#
loop_
_entity.id
_entity.type
_entity.pdbx_description
1 polymer ?
#
loop_
_entity_poly.entity_id
_entity_poly.type
_entity_poly.pdbx_seq_one_letter_code
_entity_poly.pdbx_strand_id
1 'polypeptide(L)'
;MFEIVKILYRELHYQIVKRNPLVANNERRFRKQLKTSLNMKRSVGMQSIAFLAFGAMSAMGIAISPEKYVITSLLASLALIPFIFGIYVTAVQSSYVLSLGLFEPLKVLPLRVGALYLSELLSIDLIPSFSIVLPSILVVIVKYPISGILALLWMILGVFIGHTLGLLILTFFGLKVSQRKGRGHSLKNLFKIFALMLYMGVFYVMTYAQNYIRAHSEYLASFMGRYSLAYPFTIASIFEPFKSFLLLAVYSVIFGSIYVVVIRRTWSKIIEPEVISSAQKFSKFRPSKGGSLFALVSKDLRIIFRKTAMLTGFLVPLYFALPQLIMGIQSGNFALSDATALFFTVGFMSTAGADAILKVEGKTLDFLRTLPLKKGTYALSKALSMSTVPSIILLLVLGVTYYFNGIKAVYLLPYALMLPLTSSLIVMLYFFHYKAEEIGISEVNFGHIIVLFIIVGVAYALLGAPLVLLGLLKGLPLSYGIDAILIAVLLYALGVSR
;
A
#
# COMPACT_ATOMS: atom_id res chain seq x y z
N MET A 1 -5.46 -31.87 -0.71
CA MET A 1 -5.68 -30.48 -0.23
C MET A 1 -5.10 -29.48 -1.22
N PHE A 2 -3.79 -29.53 -1.49
CA PHE A 2 -3.08 -28.60 -2.36
C PHE A 2 -3.61 -28.46 -3.82
N GLU A 3 -4.10 -29.53 -4.45
CA GLU A 3 -4.70 -29.44 -5.80
C GLU A 3 -5.95 -28.55 -5.83
N ILE A 4 -6.78 -28.58 -4.78
CA ILE A 4 -7.96 -27.69 -4.68
C ILE A 4 -7.51 -26.23 -4.55
N VAL A 5 -6.49 -25.96 -3.74
CA VAL A 5 -5.92 -24.61 -3.58
C VAL A 5 -5.32 -24.11 -4.89
N LYS A 6 -4.66 -24.97 -5.66
CA LYS A 6 -4.11 -24.63 -6.97
C LYS A 6 -5.22 -24.30 -7.99
N ILE A 7 -6.36 -24.98 -7.94
CA ILE A 7 -7.54 -24.64 -8.74
C ILE A 7 -8.10 -23.28 -8.32
N LEU A 8 -8.27 -23.05 -7.01
CA LEU A 8 -8.75 -21.75 -6.48
C LEU A 8 -7.79 -20.60 -6.83
N TYR A 9 -6.48 -20.83 -6.77
CA TYR A 9 -5.47 -19.85 -7.17
C TYR A 9 -5.59 -19.51 -8.66
N ARG A 10 -5.79 -20.52 -9.52
CA ARG A 10 -6.01 -20.32 -10.95
C ARG A 10 -7.28 -19.54 -11.22
N GLU A 11 -8.38 -19.87 -10.55
CA GLU A 11 -9.65 -19.15 -10.71
C GLU A 11 -9.54 -17.70 -10.22
N LEU A 12 -8.85 -17.46 -9.10
CA LEU A 12 -8.56 -16.12 -8.60
C LEU A 12 -7.83 -15.28 -9.65
N HIS A 13 -6.74 -15.80 -10.21
CA HIS A 13 -5.94 -15.10 -11.21
C HIS A 13 -6.67 -14.99 -12.55
N TYR A 14 -7.47 -15.97 -12.94
CA TYR A 14 -8.35 -15.90 -14.10
C TYR A 14 -9.36 -14.75 -13.95
N GLN A 15 -10.05 -14.65 -12.81
CA GLN A 15 -11.00 -13.58 -12.53
C GLN A 15 -10.32 -12.20 -12.48
N ILE A 16 -9.11 -12.11 -11.93
CA ILE A 16 -8.30 -10.88 -11.94
C ILE A 16 -8.02 -10.44 -13.38
N VAL A 17 -7.55 -11.36 -14.23
CA VAL A 17 -7.19 -11.09 -15.62
C VAL A 17 -8.43 -10.77 -16.48
N LYS A 18 -9.52 -11.53 -16.30
CA LYS A 18 -10.81 -11.30 -16.98
C LYS A 18 -11.43 -9.96 -16.61
N ARG A 19 -11.33 -9.54 -15.35
CA ARG A 19 -11.88 -8.26 -14.88
C ARG A 19 -10.94 -7.09 -15.13
N ASN A 20 -9.74 -7.32 -15.67
CA ASN A 20 -8.81 -6.26 -16.03
C ASN A 20 -9.05 -5.83 -17.49
N PRO A 21 -9.69 -4.66 -17.72
CA PRO A 21 -10.05 -4.23 -19.08
C PRO A 21 -8.83 -4.07 -20.00
N LEU A 22 -7.67 -3.70 -19.43
CA LEU A 22 -6.40 -3.53 -20.19
C LEU A 22 -5.85 -4.84 -20.79
N VAL A 23 -6.34 -5.96 -20.28
CA VAL A 23 -5.84 -7.30 -20.62
C VAL A 23 -6.94 -8.07 -21.34
N ALA A 24 -8.17 -7.99 -20.85
CA ALA A 24 -9.33 -8.65 -21.45
C ALA A 24 -9.64 -8.17 -22.87
N ASN A 25 -9.40 -6.89 -23.17
CA ASN A 25 -9.70 -6.30 -24.49
C ASN A 25 -8.64 -6.62 -25.56
N ASN A 26 -7.48 -7.17 -25.18
CA ASN A 26 -6.40 -7.52 -26.10
C ASN A 26 -6.09 -9.01 -26.00
N GLU A 27 -6.53 -9.79 -26.98
CA GLU A 27 -6.44 -11.25 -26.94
C GLU A 27 -5.00 -11.78 -26.77
N ARG A 28 -4.01 -11.13 -27.43
CA ARG A 28 -2.59 -11.53 -27.29
C ARG A 28 -2.08 -11.28 -25.87
N ARG A 29 -2.42 -10.13 -25.28
CA ARG A 29 -2.06 -9.80 -23.88
C ARG A 29 -2.81 -10.71 -22.91
N PHE A 30 -4.09 -10.97 -23.14
CA PHE A 30 -4.90 -11.90 -22.36
C PHE A 30 -4.30 -13.29 -22.30
N ARG A 31 -3.99 -13.90 -23.46
CA ARG A 31 -3.36 -15.22 -23.54
C ARG A 31 -1.99 -15.27 -22.87
N LYS A 32 -1.15 -14.24 -23.09
CA LYS A 32 0.18 -14.16 -22.45
C LYS A 32 0.07 -14.03 -20.93
N GLN A 33 -0.82 -13.18 -20.45
CA GLN A 33 -0.99 -12.93 -19.02
C GLN A 33 -1.65 -14.11 -18.33
N LEU A 34 -2.60 -14.81 -18.95
CA LEU A 34 -3.13 -16.09 -18.47
C LEU A 34 -2.03 -17.13 -18.27
N LYS A 35 -1.20 -17.37 -19.30
CA LYS A 35 -0.09 -18.34 -19.20
C LYS A 35 0.88 -18.02 -18.07
N THR A 36 1.08 -16.74 -17.77
CA THR A 36 2.06 -16.29 -16.76
C THR A 36 1.46 -16.24 -15.35
N SER A 37 0.24 -15.72 -15.20
CA SER A 37 -0.44 -15.51 -13.91
C SER A 37 -1.10 -16.77 -13.35
N LEU A 38 -1.54 -17.71 -14.18
CA LEU A 38 -2.13 -18.97 -13.73
C LEU A 38 -1.09 -19.96 -13.17
N ASN A 39 0.19 -19.75 -13.48
CA ASN A 39 1.26 -20.60 -12.97
C ASN A 39 1.75 -20.08 -11.62
N MET A 40 1.16 -20.63 -10.55
CA MET A 40 1.50 -20.32 -9.16
C MET A 40 3.00 -20.41 -8.87
N LYS A 41 3.68 -21.49 -9.30
CA LYS A 41 5.13 -21.67 -9.06
C LYS A 41 5.94 -20.54 -9.67
N ARG A 42 5.59 -20.13 -10.89
CA ARG A 42 6.29 -19.05 -11.60
C ARG A 42 5.99 -17.69 -10.97
N SER A 43 4.72 -17.40 -10.67
CA SER A 43 4.30 -16.12 -10.10
C SER A 43 4.89 -15.88 -8.71
N VAL A 44 4.72 -16.85 -7.80
CA VAL A 44 5.24 -16.79 -6.44
C VAL A 44 6.77 -16.88 -6.45
N GLY A 45 7.34 -17.73 -7.31
CA GLY A 45 8.79 -17.89 -7.44
C GLY A 45 9.49 -16.61 -7.90
N MET A 46 8.97 -15.94 -8.93
CA MET A 46 9.54 -14.66 -9.40
C MET A 46 9.48 -13.56 -8.34
N GLN A 47 8.36 -13.45 -7.61
CA GLN A 47 8.25 -12.49 -6.50
C GLN A 47 9.23 -12.83 -5.37
N SER A 48 9.36 -14.12 -5.04
CA SER A 48 10.30 -14.59 -4.02
C SER A 48 11.75 -14.33 -4.40
N ILE A 49 12.13 -14.50 -5.68
CA ILE A 49 13.47 -14.16 -6.19
C ILE A 49 13.75 -12.65 -6.06
N ALA A 50 12.79 -11.80 -6.44
CA ALA A 50 12.94 -10.36 -6.27
C ALA A 50 13.12 -9.99 -4.78
N PHE A 51 12.38 -10.66 -3.89
CA PHE A 51 12.42 -10.41 -2.45
C PHE A 51 13.71 -10.96 -1.80
N LEU A 52 14.25 -12.06 -2.31
CA LEU A 52 15.58 -12.58 -1.92
C LEU A 52 16.68 -11.55 -2.19
N ALA A 53 16.62 -10.82 -3.31
CA ALA A 53 17.61 -9.78 -3.61
C ALA A 53 17.59 -8.66 -2.55
N PHE A 54 16.40 -8.21 -2.13
CA PHE A 54 16.28 -7.25 -1.02
C PHE A 54 16.76 -7.85 0.30
N GLY A 55 16.48 -9.13 0.56
CA GLY A 55 16.94 -9.86 1.75
C GLY A 55 18.45 -10.05 1.82
N ALA A 56 19.13 -10.19 0.67
CA ALA A 56 20.58 -10.30 0.62
C ALA A 56 21.26 -9.01 1.10
N MET A 57 20.70 -7.84 0.77
CA MET A 57 21.23 -6.55 1.24
C MET A 57 21.16 -6.42 2.76
N SER A 58 20.06 -6.87 3.41
CA SER A 58 19.96 -6.85 4.87
C SER A 58 20.87 -7.89 5.54
N ALA A 59 21.07 -9.04 4.88
CA ALA A 59 21.95 -10.10 5.38
C ALA A 59 23.42 -9.67 5.47
N MET A 60 23.90 -8.77 4.60
CA MET A 60 25.27 -8.23 4.68
C MET A 60 25.55 -7.60 6.05
N GLY A 61 24.56 -6.94 6.65
CA GLY A 61 24.72 -6.35 7.98
C GLY A 61 24.95 -7.37 9.07
N ILE A 62 24.24 -8.50 9.02
CA ILE A 62 24.41 -9.61 9.97
C ILE A 62 25.70 -10.39 9.68
N ALA A 63 26.10 -10.50 8.42
CA ALA A 63 27.32 -11.19 8.01
C ALA A 63 28.59 -10.50 8.52
N ILE A 64 28.62 -9.17 8.54
CA ILE A 64 29.80 -8.40 8.96
C ILE A 64 29.84 -8.20 10.49
N SER A 65 28.69 -8.23 11.17
CA SER A 65 28.65 -8.04 12.62
C SER A 65 29.11 -9.29 13.39
N PRO A 66 30.10 -9.17 14.31
CA PRO A 66 30.50 -10.25 15.20
C PRO A 66 29.65 -10.31 16.49
N GLU A 67 29.07 -9.19 16.89
CA GLU A 67 28.36 -9.06 18.17
C GLU A 67 26.94 -9.63 18.14
N LYS A 68 26.63 -10.49 19.12
CA LYS A 68 25.31 -11.12 19.27
C LYS A 68 24.17 -10.11 19.44
N TYR A 69 24.42 -8.99 20.15
CA TYR A 69 23.42 -7.94 20.38
C TYR A 69 23.00 -7.23 19.09
N VAL A 70 23.94 -7.00 18.17
CA VAL A 70 23.67 -6.42 16.84
C VAL A 70 22.84 -7.38 16.01
N ILE A 71 23.22 -8.67 15.98
CA ILE A 71 22.50 -9.71 15.22
C ILE A 71 21.05 -9.83 15.72
N THR A 72 20.86 -9.89 17.03
CA THR A 72 19.54 -9.94 17.67
C THR A 72 18.67 -8.74 17.29
N SER A 73 19.20 -7.53 17.40
CA SER A 73 18.45 -6.30 17.13
C SER A 73 18.03 -6.21 15.67
N LEU A 74 18.91 -6.61 14.75
CA LEU A 74 18.61 -6.66 13.31
C LEU A 74 17.56 -7.74 12.99
N LEU A 75 17.67 -8.95 13.57
CA LEU A 75 16.71 -10.03 13.34
C LEU A 75 15.32 -9.72 13.90
N ALA A 76 15.24 -9.19 15.12
CA ALA A 76 13.95 -8.80 15.73
C ALA A 76 13.23 -7.76 14.85
N SER A 77 14.00 -6.82 14.31
CA SER A 77 13.45 -5.79 13.44
C SER A 77 13.07 -6.35 12.06
N LEU A 78 13.86 -7.27 11.48
CA LEU A 78 13.52 -7.99 10.24
C LEU A 78 12.26 -8.84 10.38
N ALA A 79 12.00 -9.40 11.56
CA ALA A 79 10.84 -10.24 11.82
C ALA A 79 9.50 -9.52 11.80
N LEU A 80 9.52 -8.18 11.90
CA LEU A 80 8.33 -7.36 11.68
C LEU A 80 7.82 -7.45 10.24
N ILE A 81 8.72 -7.63 9.26
CA ILE A 81 8.36 -7.67 7.83
C ILE A 81 7.38 -8.82 7.53
N PRO A 82 7.75 -10.10 7.74
CA PRO A 82 6.84 -11.22 7.48
C PRO A 82 5.60 -11.20 8.37
N PHE A 83 5.73 -10.73 9.62
CA PHE A 83 4.61 -10.59 10.55
C PHE A 83 3.55 -9.62 10.05
N ILE A 84 3.94 -8.39 9.72
CA ILE A 84 3.01 -7.36 9.26
C ILE A 84 2.47 -7.70 7.87
N PHE A 85 3.31 -8.26 7.00
CA PHE A 85 2.84 -8.74 5.70
C PHE A 85 1.78 -9.85 5.85
N GLY A 86 1.99 -10.76 6.81
CA GLY A 86 1.00 -11.74 7.25
C GLY A 86 -0.35 -11.11 7.57
N ILE A 87 -0.36 -10.06 8.40
CA ILE A 87 -1.58 -9.32 8.75
C ILE A 87 -2.20 -8.67 7.51
N TYR A 88 -1.38 -7.95 6.73
CA TYR A 88 -1.83 -7.17 5.58
C TYR A 88 -2.46 -8.05 4.51
N VAL A 89 -1.72 -9.03 3.98
CA VAL A 89 -2.21 -9.94 2.94
C VAL A 89 -3.45 -10.65 3.43
N THR A 90 -3.43 -11.17 4.65
CA THR A 90 -4.57 -11.95 5.17
C THR A 90 -5.80 -11.08 5.41
N ALA A 91 -5.69 -9.85 5.92
CA ALA A 91 -6.85 -8.99 6.19
C ALA A 91 -7.37 -8.28 4.92
N VAL A 92 -6.49 -7.96 3.97
CA VAL A 92 -6.81 -7.18 2.78
C VAL A 92 -7.14 -8.08 1.59
N GLN A 93 -6.28 -9.05 1.27
CA GLN A 93 -6.45 -9.95 0.13
C GLN A 93 -7.66 -10.86 0.31
N SER A 94 -7.94 -11.32 1.54
CA SER A 94 -9.15 -12.09 1.84
C SER A 94 -10.43 -11.35 1.46
N SER A 95 -10.51 -10.04 1.75
CA SER A 95 -11.68 -9.22 1.37
C SER A 95 -11.85 -9.18 -0.15
N TYR A 96 -10.75 -9.16 -0.90
CA TYR A 96 -10.76 -9.20 -2.35
C TYR A 96 -11.20 -10.57 -2.88
N VAL A 97 -10.56 -11.65 -2.42
CA VAL A 97 -10.87 -13.05 -2.75
C VAL A 97 -12.36 -13.35 -2.52
N LEU A 98 -12.91 -12.91 -1.39
CA LEU A 98 -14.33 -13.09 -1.07
C LEU A 98 -15.24 -12.26 -1.99
N SER A 99 -14.87 -11.02 -2.31
CA SER A 99 -15.63 -10.16 -3.23
C SER A 99 -15.67 -10.67 -4.67
N LEU A 100 -14.74 -11.55 -5.06
CA LEU A 100 -14.75 -12.19 -6.36
C LEU A 100 -15.80 -13.32 -6.46
N GLY A 101 -16.29 -13.82 -5.32
CA GLY A 101 -17.24 -14.94 -5.26
C GLY A 101 -16.59 -16.31 -5.46
N LEU A 102 -15.28 -16.44 -5.23
CA LEU A 102 -14.52 -17.69 -5.42
C LEU A 102 -15.08 -18.90 -4.68
N PHE A 103 -15.68 -18.66 -3.52
CA PHE A 103 -16.24 -19.70 -2.66
C PHE A 103 -17.74 -19.88 -2.83
N GLU A 104 -18.43 -19.07 -3.66
CA GLU A 104 -19.88 -19.23 -3.89
C GLU A 104 -20.27 -20.63 -4.36
N PRO A 105 -19.55 -21.27 -5.32
CA PRO A 105 -19.85 -22.65 -5.73
C PRO A 105 -19.65 -23.66 -4.60
N LEU A 106 -18.77 -23.34 -3.63
CA LEU A 106 -18.43 -24.23 -2.51
C LEU A 106 -19.42 -24.10 -1.34
N LYS A 107 -20.23 -23.03 -1.27
CA LYS A 107 -21.22 -22.84 -0.20
C LYS A 107 -22.35 -23.85 -0.24
N VAL A 108 -22.70 -24.32 -1.43
CA VAL A 108 -23.79 -25.29 -1.65
C VAL A 108 -23.34 -26.71 -1.28
N LEU A 109 -22.03 -26.95 -1.23
CA LEU A 109 -21.47 -28.25 -0.87
C LEU A 109 -21.31 -28.34 0.66
N PRO A 110 -21.58 -29.50 1.28
CA PRO A 110 -21.40 -29.73 2.72
C PRO A 110 -19.92 -29.86 3.12
N LEU A 111 -19.07 -28.96 2.63
CA LEU A 111 -17.63 -28.97 2.85
C LEU A 111 -17.29 -28.21 4.13
N ARG A 112 -16.95 -28.97 5.19
CA ARG A 112 -16.43 -28.42 6.47
C ARG A 112 -15.01 -27.83 6.35
N VAL A 113 -14.35 -27.96 5.20
CA VAL A 113 -12.91 -27.72 4.99
C VAL A 113 -12.63 -26.41 4.23
N GLY A 114 -13.64 -25.67 3.78
CA GLY A 114 -13.45 -24.45 2.98
C GLY A 114 -12.61 -23.35 3.66
N ALA A 115 -12.66 -23.32 4.99
CA ALA A 115 -11.85 -22.45 5.83
C ALA A 115 -10.34 -22.65 5.63
N LEU A 116 -9.92 -23.92 5.57
CA LEU A 116 -8.51 -24.31 5.37
C LEU A 116 -8.05 -23.94 3.97
N TYR A 117 -8.88 -24.15 2.94
CA TYR A 117 -8.53 -23.74 1.57
C TYR A 117 -8.33 -22.22 1.42
N LEU A 118 -9.17 -21.40 2.09
CA LEU A 118 -8.97 -19.96 2.12
C LEU A 118 -7.67 -19.58 2.82
N SER A 119 -7.37 -20.19 3.97
CA SER A 119 -6.15 -19.94 4.72
C SER A 119 -4.90 -20.36 3.95
N GLU A 120 -4.91 -21.54 3.31
CA GLU A 120 -3.82 -22.02 2.45
C GLU A 120 -3.62 -21.13 1.23
N LEU A 121 -4.71 -20.71 0.58
CA LEU A 121 -4.64 -19.79 -0.56
C LEU A 121 -3.98 -18.46 -0.17
N LEU A 122 -4.33 -17.90 0.98
CA LEU A 122 -3.74 -16.67 1.49
C LEU A 122 -2.28 -16.88 1.93
N SER A 123 -1.95 -18.07 2.45
CA SER A 123 -0.60 -18.41 2.90
C SER A 123 0.40 -18.50 1.74
N ILE A 124 -0.05 -18.92 0.55
CA ILE A 124 0.79 -18.92 -0.67
C ILE A 124 1.30 -17.52 -0.99
N ASP A 125 0.46 -16.50 -0.82
CA ASP A 125 0.82 -15.10 -1.06
C ASP A 125 1.78 -14.56 0.02
N LEU A 126 2.01 -15.27 1.14
CA LEU A 126 2.97 -14.89 2.18
C LEU A 126 4.41 -15.36 1.90
N ILE A 127 4.59 -16.37 1.03
CA ILE A 127 5.89 -16.97 0.71
C ILE A 127 6.93 -15.92 0.25
N PRO A 128 6.59 -14.94 -0.63
CA PRO A 128 7.55 -13.93 -1.03
C PRO A 128 8.09 -13.14 0.17
N SER A 129 7.25 -12.73 1.11
CA SER A 129 7.69 -11.95 2.28
C SER A 129 8.65 -12.71 3.19
N PHE A 130 8.43 -14.01 3.36
CA PHE A 130 9.35 -14.87 4.09
C PHE A 130 10.71 -14.99 3.36
N SER A 131 10.70 -14.91 2.04
CA SER A 131 11.92 -14.94 1.23
C SER A 131 12.84 -13.73 1.49
N ILE A 132 12.33 -12.60 2.00
CA ILE A 132 13.14 -11.45 2.40
C ILE A 132 14.06 -11.79 3.58
N VAL A 133 13.59 -12.60 4.53
CA VAL A 133 14.35 -12.89 5.76
C VAL A 133 15.29 -14.09 5.63
N LEU A 134 15.07 -14.95 4.63
CA LEU A 134 15.84 -16.17 4.42
C LEU A 134 17.37 -15.95 4.33
N PRO A 135 17.90 -15.00 3.53
CA PRO A 135 19.34 -14.79 3.46
C PRO A 135 19.95 -14.45 4.82
N SER A 136 19.28 -13.61 5.61
CA SER A 136 19.72 -13.23 6.95
C SER A 136 19.74 -14.42 7.91
N ILE A 137 18.73 -15.29 7.85
CA ILE A 137 18.65 -16.52 8.65
C ILE A 137 19.77 -17.48 8.27
N LEU A 138 20.05 -17.66 6.98
CA LEU A 138 21.13 -18.54 6.50
C LEU A 138 22.49 -18.09 7.03
N VAL A 139 22.78 -16.79 7.02
CA VAL A 139 24.01 -16.26 7.61
C VAL A 139 24.11 -16.60 9.11
N VAL A 140 23.00 -16.51 9.85
CA VAL A 140 22.98 -16.84 11.28
C VAL A 140 23.14 -18.33 11.51
N ILE A 141 22.55 -19.20 10.68
CA ILE A 141 22.74 -20.66 10.76
C ILE A 141 24.21 -21.02 10.58
N VAL A 142 24.91 -20.40 9.62
CA VAL A 142 26.34 -20.65 9.38
C VAL A 142 27.19 -20.23 10.59
N LYS A 143 26.87 -19.08 11.23
CA LYS A 143 27.63 -18.59 12.39
C LYS A 143 27.25 -19.28 13.70
N TYR A 144 25.96 -19.55 13.91
CA TYR A 144 25.34 -20.02 15.15
C TYR A 144 24.19 -20.99 14.82
N PRO A 145 24.46 -22.28 14.55
CA PRO A 145 23.48 -23.21 13.99
C PRO A 145 22.17 -23.31 14.78
N ILE A 146 22.26 -23.50 16.09
CA ILE A 146 21.08 -23.64 16.96
C ILE A 146 20.27 -22.34 16.98
N SER A 147 20.91 -21.20 17.20
CA SER A 147 20.25 -19.89 17.20
C SER A 147 19.65 -19.55 15.84
N GLY A 148 20.29 -19.97 14.75
CA GLY A 148 19.78 -19.80 13.39
C GLY A 148 18.51 -20.63 13.13
N ILE A 149 18.46 -21.87 13.60
CA ILE A 149 17.25 -22.70 13.54
C ILE A 149 16.13 -22.09 14.38
N LEU A 150 16.43 -21.61 15.59
CA LEU A 150 15.45 -20.92 16.44
C LEU A 150 14.93 -19.64 15.78
N ALA A 151 15.81 -18.86 15.14
CA ALA A 151 15.42 -17.68 14.36
C ALA A 151 14.50 -18.05 13.19
N LEU A 152 14.80 -19.13 12.47
CA LEU A 152 13.93 -19.66 11.40
C LEU A 152 12.54 -19.98 11.93
N LEU A 153 12.45 -20.71 13.05
CA LEU A 153 11.18 -21.07 13.68
C LEU A 153 10.41 -19.83 14.14
N TRP A 154 11.07 -18.84 14.74
CA TRP A 154 10.45 -17.57 15.11
C TRP A 154 9.91 -16.80 13.91
N MET A 155 10.60 -16.82 12.78
CA MET A 155 10.16 -16.13 11.56
C MET A 155 8.94 -16.82 10.94
N ILE A 156 8.93 -18.15 10.91
CA ILE A 156 7.75 -18.94 10.49
C ILE A 156 6.57 -18.67 11.44
N LEU A 157 6.82 -18.68 12.74
CA LEU A 157 5.80 -18.39 13.74
C LEU A 157 5.31 -16.94 13.62
N GLY A 158 6.18 -15.99 13.29
CA GLY A 158 5.83 -14.60 12.99
C GLY A 158 4.85 -14.47 11.83
N VAL A 159 5.10 -15.17 10.71
CA VAL A 159 4.15 -15.26 9.59
C VAL A 159 2.81 -15.81 10.08
N PHE A 160 2.84 -16.89 10.87
CA PHE A 160 1.63 -17.54 11.38
C PHE A 160 0.82 -16.67 12.36
N ILE A 161 1.48 -15.97 13.28
CA ILE A 161 0.88 -14.99 14.18
C ILE A 161 0.23 -13.88 13.35
N GLY A 162 0.96 -13.34 12.37
CA GLY A 162 0.46 -12.29 11.49
C GLY A 162 -0.78 -12.74 10.70
N HIS A 163 -0.74 -13.94 10.13
CA HIS A 163 -1.87 -14.56 9.44
C HIS A 163 -3.08 -14.74 10.38
N THR A 164 -2.86 -15.24 11.59
CA THR A 164 -3.91 -15.46 12.60
C THR A 164 -4.58 -14.15 13.03
N LEU A 165 -3.79 -13.10 13.28
CA LEU A 165 -4.31 -11.76 13.56
C LEU A 165 -5.07 -11.19 12.37
N GLY A 166 -4.58 -11.40 11.14
CA GLY A 166 -5.28 -11.01 9.93
C GLY A 166 -6.65 -11.69 9.78
N LEU A 167 -6.75 -12.98 10.10
CA LEU A 167 -8.03 -13.71 10.13
C LEU A 167 -8.96 -13.21 11.24
N LEU A 168 -8.43 -12.85 12.41
CA LEU A 168 -9.21 -12.23 13.48
C LEU A 168 -9.85 -10.92 13.00
N ILE A 169 -9.06 -10.04 12.39
CA ILE A 169 -9.52 -8.77 11.82
C ILE A 169 -10.61 -9.02 10.77
N LEU A 170 -10.41 -10.00 9.87
CA LEU A 170 -11.39 -10.41 8.88
C LEU A 170 -12.69 -10.93 9.51
N THR A 171 -12.60 -11.75 10.55
CA THR A 171 -13.77 -12.35 11.21
C THR A 171 -14.63 -11.31 11.92
N PHE A 172 -13.98 -10.40 12.66
CA PHE A 172 -14.70 -9.41 13.47
C PHE A 172 -15.19 -8.21 12.66
N PHE A 173 -14.39 -7.77 11.69
CA PHE A 173 -14.68 -6.56 10.92
C PHE A 173 -14.98 -6.85 9.47
N GLY A 174 -14.27 -7.81 8.86
CA GLY A 174 -14.27 -8.15 7.44
C GLY A 174 -15.60 -8.65 6.86
N LEU A 175 -16.22 -9.64 7.50
CA LEU A 175 -17.29 -10.49 6.94
C LEU A 175 -18.73 -10.04 7.22
N LYS A 176 -18.93 -8.87 7.83
CA LYS A 176 -20.27 -8.35 8.12
C LYS A 176 -20.89 -7.72 6.87
N VAL A 177 -22.04 -8.22 6.43
CA VAL A 177 -22.84 -7.60 5.35
C VAL A 177 -23.75 -6.56 6.00
N SER A 178 -23.30 -5.32 6.01
CA SER A 178 -24.12 -4.20 6.50
C SER A 178 -24.90 -3.60 5.35
N GLN A 179 -26.23 -3.61 5.43
CA GLN A 179 -27.10 -2.92 4.46
C GLN A 179 -26.99 -1.39 4.55
N ARG A 180 -26.39 -0.83 5.62
CA ARG A 180 -26.15 0.61 5.78
C ARG A 180 -24.70 0.93 6.19
N LYS A 181 -24.12 1.99 5.63
CA LYS A 181 -22.80 2.52 6.04
C LYS A 181 -22.90 3.25 7.38
N GLY A 182 -22.56 2.58 8.48
CA GLY A 182 -22.33 3.23 9.78
C GLY A 182 -20.91 3.77 9.95
N ARG A 183 -20.67 4.60 10.97
CA ARG A 183 -19.33 5.14 11.34
C ARG A 183 -18.26 4.03 11.50
N GLY A 184 -18.65 2.84 11.98
CA GLY A 184 -17.74 1.69 12.14
C GLY A 184 -17.15 1.14 10.84
N HIS A 185 -17.83 1.29 9.69
CA HIS A 185 -17.28 0.85 8.39
C HIS A 185 -16.16 1.79 7.90
N SER A 186 -16.21 3.07 8.27
CA SER A 186 -15.13 4.02 8.01
C SER A 186 -13.89 3.69 8.82
N LEU A 187 -14.07 3.32 10.10
CA LEU A 187 -12.99 2.89 10.99
C LEU A 187 -12.26 1.65 10.47
N LYS A 188 -13.01 0.67 9.96
CA LYS A 188 -12.45 -0.55 9.33
C LYS A 188 -11.56 -0.21 8.12
N ASN A 189 -11.98 0.72 7.27
CA ASN A 189 -11.16 1.15 6.13
C ASN A 189 -9.93 1.95 6.58
N LEU A 190 -10.08 2.82 7.59
CA LEU A 190 -8.96 3.51 8.23
C LEU A 190 -7.94 2.53 8.82
N PHE A 191 -8.39 1.48 9.49
CA PHE A 191 -7.50 0.43 10.00
C PHE A 191 -6.75 -0.28 8.86
N LYS A 192 -7.41 -0.58 7.73
CA LYS A 192 -6.74 -1.15 6.55
C LYS A 192 -5.69 -0.20 5.96
N ILE A 193 -6.00 1.10 5.89
CA ILE A 193 -5.07 2.15 5.45
C ILE A 193 -3.88 2.22 6.41
N PHE A 194 -4.13 2.24 7.72
CA PHE A 194 -3.12 2.28 8.75
C PHE A 194 -2.22 1.03 8.74
N ALA A 195 -2.80 -0.17 8.61
CA ALA A 195 -2.04 -1.41 8.50
C ALA A 195 -1.17 -1.44 7.23
N LEU A 196 -1.69 -0.93 6.11
CA LEU A 196 -0.90 -0.76 4.88
C LEU A 196 0.25 0.24 5.11
N MET A 197 -0.02 1.39 5.73
CA MET A 197 1.00 2.37 6.09
C MET A 197 2.04 1.83 7.07
N LEU A 198 1.64 0.97 8.01
CA LEU A 198 2.53 0.35 8.99
C LEU A 198 3.41 -0.72 8.34
N TYR A 199 2.88 -1.52 7.42
CA TYR A 199 3.67 -2.41 6.57
C TYR A 199 4.74 -1.64 5.80
N MET A 200 4.32 -0.56 5.15
CA MET A 200 5.20 0.31 4.40
C MET A 200 6.26 0.92 5.33
N GLY A 201 5.84 1.52 6.45
CA GLY A 201 6.72 2.15 7.43
C GLY A 201 7.79 1.22 7.99
N VAL A 202 7.45 -0.03 8.30
CA VAL A 202 8.43 -1.00 8.80
C VAL A 202 9.51 -1.33 7.77
N PHE A 203 9.15 -1.52 6.50
CA PHE A 203 10.16 -1.76 5.46
C PHE A 203 11.18 -0.61 5.39
N TYR A 204 10.71 0.64 5.45
CA TYR A 204 11.58 1.82 5.43
C TYR A 204 12.40 1.99 6.71
N VAL A 205 11.79 1.82 7.89
CA VAL A 205 12.54 1.82 9.16
C VAL A 205 13.65 0.77 9.10
N MET A 206 13.37 -0.41 8.53
CA MET A 206 14.37 -1.47 8.40
C MET A 206 15.49 -1.20 7.41
N THR A 207 15.27 -0.40 6.37
CA THR A 207 16.32 -0.05 5.41
C THR A 207 17.14 1.15 5.89
N TYR A 208 16.48 2.18 6.44
CA TYR A 208 17.12 3.45 6.77
C TYR A 208 17.66 3.50 8.21
N ALA A 209 17.03 2.78 9.15
CA ALA A 209 17.49 2.73 10.54
C ALA A 209 18.54 1.64 10.79
N GLN A 210 19.07 0.93 9.78
CA GLN A 210 20.08 -0.10 10.03
C GLN A 210 21.32 0.46 10.73
N ASN A 211 21.78 1.63 10.30
CA ASN A 211 22.94 2.29 10.90
C ASN A 211 22.63 2.74 12.33
N TYR A 212 21.41 3.26 12.56
CA TYR A 212 20.95 3.64 13.90
C TYR A 212 20.83 2.43 14.83
N ILE A 213 20.24 1.33 14.35
CA ILE A 213 20.09 0.06 15.08
C ILE A 213 21.46 -0.51 15.43
N ARG A 214 22.44 -0.43 14.52
CA ARG A 214 23.82 -0.86 14.81
C ARG A 214 24.46 0.03 15.88
N ALA A 215 24.38 1.35 15.72
CA ALA A 215 24.97 2.32 16.63
C ALA A 215 24.40 2.27 18.06
N HIS A 216 23.13 1.87 18.22
CA HIS A 216 22.45 1.78 19.51
C HIS A 216 22.07 0.33 19.86
N SER A 217 22.77 -0.65 19.28
CA SER A 217 22.41 -2.07 19.37
C SER A 217 22.42 -2.63 20.79
N GLU A 218 23.31 -2.14 21.66
CA GLU A 218 23.37 -2.56 23.05
C GLU A 218 22.15 -2.07 23.85
N TYR A 219 21.78 -0.79 23.71
CA TYR A 219 20.56 -0.24 24.30
C TYR A 219 19.31 -0.97 23.78
N LEU A 220 19.23 -1.16 22.47
CA LEU A 220 18.10 -1.85 21.84
C LEU A 220 18.02 -3.31 22.27
N ALA A 221 19.13 -4.03 22.33
CA ALA A 221 19.15 -5.41 22.79
C ALA A 221 18.76 -5.53 24.27
N SER A 222 19.19 -4.59 25.12
CA SER A 222 18.77 -4.52 26.53
C SER A 222 17.27 -4.24 26.66
N PHE A 223 16.74 -3.27 25.90
CA PHE A 223 15.31 -2.97 25.83
C PHE A 223 14.52 -4.20 25.34
N MET A 224 14.93 -4.82 24.24
CA MET A 224 14.29 -6.02 23.69
C MET A 224 14.40 -7.21 24.65
N GLY A 225 15.49 -7.34 25.39
CA GLY A 225 15.68 -8.34 26.43
C GLY A 225 14.66 -8.19 27.58
N ARG A 226 14.42 -6.95 28.04
CA ARG A 226 13.40 -6.63 29.06
C ARG A 226 12.00 -6.98 28.58
N TYR A 227 11.69 -6.74 27.31
CA TYR A 227 10.40 -7.05 26.69
C TYR A 227 10.41 -8.35 25.89
N SER A 228 11.30 -9.29 26.20
CA SER A 228 11.50 -10.54 25.44
C SER A 228 10.32 -11.50 25.49
N LEU A 229 9.25 -11.17 26.22
CA LEU A 229 7.98 -11.89 26.19
C LEU A 229 7.05 -11.44 25.06
N ALA A 230 7.26 -10.26 24.45
CA ALA A 230 6.43 -9.71 23.39
C ALA A 230 7.08 -9.89 22.01
N TYR A 231 6.37 -10.51 21.06
CA TYR A 231 6.83 -10.57 19.67
C TYR A 231 6.85 -9.16 19.04
N PRO A 232 7.88 -8.77 18.24
CA PRO A 232 9.00 -9.57 17.75
C PRO A 232 10.23 -9.60 18.68
N PHE A 233 10.20 -8.92 19.82
CA PHE A 233 11.33 -8.83 20.75
C PHE A 233 11.69 -10.18 21.38
N THR A 234 10.78 -11.14 21.35
CA THR A 234 11.03 -12.54 21.71
C THR A 234 12.20 -13.16 20.94
N ILE A 235 12.53 -12.66 19.74
CA ILE A 235 13.68 -13.11 18.95
C ILE A 235 15.01 -12.81 19.65
N ALA A 236 15.05 -11.88 20.61
CA ALA A 236 16.23 -11.69 21.44
C ALA A 236 16.63 -12.91 22.26
N SER A 237 15.71 -13.85 22.49
CA SER A 237 15.98 -15.09 23.19
C SER A 237 16.73 -16.15 22.37
N ILE A 238 17.00 -15.97 21.06
CA ILE A 238 17.60 -17.04 20.22
C ILE A 238 18.98 -17.52 20.68
N PHE A 239 19.70 -16.69 21.46
CA PHE A 239 21.00 -17.04 22.05
C PHE A 239 20.85 -17.70 23.44
N GLU A 240 19.63 -17.84 23.95
CA GLU A 240 19.24 -18.59 25.16
C GLU A 240 18.32 -19.76 24.73
N PRO A 241 18.86 -20.87 24.18
CA PRO A 241 18.07 -21.85 23.42
C PRO A 241 16.88 -22.44 24.16
N PHE A 242 17.05 -22.77 25.45
CA PHE A 242 15.99 -23.34 26.28
C PHE A 242 14.82 -22.36 26.47
N LYS A 243 15.12 -21.10 26.82
CA LYS A 243 14.10 -20.05 26.97
C LYS A 243 13.41 -19.76 25.64
N SER A 244 14.17 -19.68 24.55
CA SER A 244 13.60 -19.44 23.22
C SER A 244 12.65 -20.56 22.80
N PHE A 245 13.04 -21.81 23.01
CA PHE A 245 12.21 -22.97 22.72
C PHE A 245 10.93 -22.99 23.55
N LEU A 246 11.03 -22.72 24.86
CA LEU A 246 9.86 -22.64 25.74
C LEU A 246 8.89 -21.53 25.30
N LEU A 247 9.41 -20.35 24.95
CA LEU A 247 8.59 -19.26 24.43
C LEU A 247 7.96 -19.60 23.08
N LEU A 248 8.69 -20.24 22.16
CA LEU A 248 8.15 -20.74 20.88
C LEU A 248 6.99 -21.71 21.11
N ALA A 249 7.14 -22.66 22.04
CA ALA A 249 6.10 -23.63 22.37
C ALA A 249 4.85 -22.92 22.93
N VAL A 250 5.02 -22.01 23.89
CA VAL A 250 3.92 -21.22 24.47
C VAL A 250 3.18 -20.42 23.39
N TYR A 251 3.92 -19.68 22.55
CA TYR A 251 3.31 -18.92 21.45
C TYR A 251 2.59 -19.82 20.44
N SER A 252 3.17 -20.97 20.10
CA SER A 252 2.57 -21.93 19.16
C SER A 252 1.26 -22.49 19.70
N VAL A 253 1.20 -22.81 20.99
CA VAL A 253 -0.04 -23.30 21.64
C VAL A 253 -1.10 -22.21 21.68
N ILE A 254 -0.75 -20.99 22.10
CA ILE A 254 -1.69 -19.86 22.19
C ILE A 254 -2.24 -19.51 20.80
N PHE A 255 -1.36 -19.20 19.84
CA PHE A 255 -1.79 -18.78 18.51
C PHE A 255 -2.37 -19.93 17.69
N GLY A 256 -1.91 -21.17 17.89
CA GLY A 256 -2.53 -22.35 17.29
C GLY A 256 -3.97 -22.54 17.75
N SER A 257 -4.23 -22.40 19.04
CA SER A 257 -5.58 -22.47 19.61
C SER A 257 -6.48 -21.35 19.07
N ILE A 258 -5.98 -20.11 19.05
CA ILE A 258 -6.69 -18.96 18.48
C ILE A 258 -7.00 -19.21 16.99
N TYR A 259 -6.02 -19.66 16.21
CA TYR A 259 -6.17 -19.94 14.80
C TYR A 259 -7.30 -20.94 14.52
N VAL A 260 -7.35 -22.06 15.25
CA VAL A 260 -8.40 -23.10 15.09
C VAL A 260 -9.79 -22.52 15.37
N VAL A 261 -9.95 -21.67 16.39
CA VAL A 261 -11.23 -21.02 16.70
C VAL A 261 -11.61 -20.01 15.61
N VAL A 262 -10.64 -19.20 15.19
CA VAL A 262 -10.86 -18.08 14.27
C VAL A 262 -11.16 -18.57 12.87
N ILE A 263 -10.45 -19.58 12.36
CA ILE A 263 -10.67 -20.12 11.01
C ILE A 263 -12.07 -20.72 10.87
N ARG A 264 -12.56 -21.42 11.90
CA ARG A 264 -13.93 -21.95 11.94
C ARG A 264 -14.97 -20.83 11.93
N ARG A 265 -14.78 -19.80 12.76
CA ARG A 265 -15.65 -18.61 12.79
C ARG A 265 -15.60 -17.80 11.49
N THR A 266 -14.43 -17.71 10.86
CA THR A 266 -14.26 -17.05 9.55
C THR A 266 -15.14 -17.75 8.52
N TRP A 267 -15.09 -19.08 8.47
CA TRP A 267 -15.85 -19.86 7.49
C TRP A 267 -17.35 -19.82 7.72
N SER A 268 -17.81 -19.92 8.98
CA SER A 268 -19.25 -19.81 9.28
C SER A 268 -19.80 -18.47 8.80
N LYS A 269 -19.06 -17.37 9.00
CA LYS A 269 -19.44 -16.03 8.53
C LYS A 269 -19.31 -15.83 7.01
N ILE A 270 -18.56 -16.67 6.30
CA ILE A 270 -18.49 -16.65 4.83
C ILE A 270 -19.71 -17.34 4.24
N ILE A 271 -20.11 -18.49 4.80
CA ILE A 271 -21.30 -19.24 4.39
C ILE A 271 -22.55 -18.41 4.69
N GLU A 272 -22.68 -17.95 5.93
CA GLU A 272 -23.81 -17.16 6.42
C GLU A 272 -23.30 -15.81 6.96
N PRO A 273 -23.16 -14.81 6.09
CA PRO A 273 -22.76 -13.48 6.54
C PRO A 273 -23.83 -12.90 7.46
N GLU A 274 -23.40 -12.45 8.65
CA GLU A 274 -24.26 -11.71 9.58
C GLU A 274 -24.86 -10.48 8.87
N VAL A 275 -26.16 -10.53 8.62
CA VAL A 275 -26.91 -9.41 8.06
C VAL A 275 -27.29 -8.49 9.21
N ILE A 276 -26.64 -7.33 9.29
CA ILE A 276 -27.07 -6.28 10.21
C ILE A 276 -28.23 -5.56 9.52
N SER A 277 -29.45 -6.07 9.71
CA SER A 277 -30.67 -5.41 9.23
C SER A 277 -30.98 -4.22 10.14
N SER A 278 -30.46 -3.05 9.80
CA SER A 278 -31.06 -1.81 10.31
C SER A 278 -32.39 -1.60 9.57
N ALA A 279 -33.48 -1.33 10.29
CA ALA A 279 -34.77 -0.92 9.71
C ALA A 279 -34.53 0.05 8.53
N GLN A 280 -35.15 -0.23 7.37
CA GLN A 280 -35.07 0.58 6.16
C GLN A 280 -35.56 2.01 6.47
N LYS A 281 -34.65 2.89 6.87
CA LYS A 281 -34.90 4.33 6.76
C LYS A 281 -34.70 4.68 5.30
N PHE A 282 -35.81 4.75 4.57
CA PHE A 282 -35.87 5.44 3.28
C PHE A 282 -35.35 6.86 3.49
N SER A 283 -34.07 7.11 3.17
CA SER A 283 -33.62 8.49 3.07
C SER A 283 -34.26 9.05 1.82
N LYS A 284 -35.18 10.01 1.96
CA LYS A 284 -35.67 10.78 0.83
C LYS A 284 -34.44 11.27 0.05
N PHE A 285 -34.35 10.90 -1.22
CA PHE A 285 -33.33 11.43 -2.10
C PHE A 285 -33.44 12.95 -2.07
N ARG A 286 -32.46 13.61 -1.48
CA ARG A 286 -32.34 15.06 -1.55
C ARG A 286 -31.29 15.34 -2.61
N PRO A 287 -31.64 15.95 -3.75
CA PRO A 287 -30.64 16.44 -4.68
C PRO A 287 -29.72 17.38 -3.91
N SER A 288 -28.44 17.03 -3.84
CA SER A 288 -27.44 17.90 -3.23
C SER A 288 -27.15 19.03 -4.21
N LYS A 289 -27.01 20.26 -3.72
CA LYS A 289 -26.60 21.42 -4.54
C LYS A 289 -25.14 21.33 -5.06
N GLY A 290 -24.41 20.26 -4.75
CA GLY A 290 -23.04 20.06 -5.22
C GLY A 290 -23.00 19.86 -6.73
N GLY A 291 -22.22 20.69 -7.43
CA GLY A 291 -21.99 20.56 -8.88
C GLY A 291 -21.38 19.22 -9.27
N SER A 292 -21.46 18.89 -10.57
CA SER A 292 -20.98 17.62 -11.14
C SER A 292 -19.52 17.30 -10.79
N LEU A 293 -18.65 18.31 -10.76
CA LEU A 293 -17.24 18.19 -10.38
C LEU A 293 -17.07 17.64 -8.96
N PHE A 294 -17.74 18.23 -7.97
CA PHE A 294 -17.64 17.78 -6.57
C PHE A 294 -18.23 16.38 -6.38
N ALA A 295 -19.33 16.08 -7.06
CA ALA A 295 -19.93 14.74 -7.03
C ALA A 295 -18.97 13.67 -7.57
N LEU A 296 -18.29 13.95 -8.68
CA LEU A 296 -17.29 13.06 -9.27
C LEU A 296 -16.07 12.89 -8.37
N VAL A 297 -15.51 13.98 -7.84
CA VAL A 297 -14.36 13.92 -6.91
C VAL A 297 -14.70 13.15 -5.64
N SER A 298 -15.85 13.44 -5.02
CA SER A 298 -16.29 12.74 -3.82
C SER A 298 -16.55 11.25 -4.08
N LYS A 299 -17.09 10.91 -5.26
CA LYS A 299 -17.29 9.53 -5.69
C LYS A 299 -15.94 8.81 -5.81
N ASP A 300 -14.97 9.40 -6.50
CA ASP A 300 -13.65 8.79 -6.74
C ASP A 300 -12.91 8.55 -5.43
N LEU A 301 -12.82 9.58 -4.57
CA LEU A 301 -12.20 9.47 -3.26
C LEU A 301 -12.87 8.36 -2.42
N ARG A 302 -14.21 8.30 -2.39
CA ARG A 302 -14.93 7.23 -1.68
C ARG A 302 -14.62 5.84 -2.25
N ILE A 303 -14.44 5.70 -3.56
CA ILE A 303 -14.10 4.40 -4.17
C ILE A 303 -12.65 4.03 -3.85
N ILE A 304 -11.71 4.97 -3.92
CA ILE A 304 -10.29 4.77 -3.58
C ILE A 304 -10.15 4.31 -2.13
N PHE A 305 -10.76 5.02 -1.17
CA PHE A 305 -10.75 4.64 0.24
C PHE A 305 -11.48 3.30 0.52
N ARG A 306 -12.34 2.84 -0.40
CA ARG A 306 -13.03 1.55 -0.29
C ARG A 306 -12.22 0.39 -0.87
N LYS A 307 -11.48 0.62 -1.96
CA LYS A 307 -10.71 -0.41 -2.67
C LYS A 307 -9.24 -0.32 -2.28
N THR A 308 -8.82 -1.14 -1.33
CA THR A 308 -7.44 -1.11 -0.77
C THR A 308 -6.36 -1.28 -1.83
N ALA A 309 -6.59 -2.03 -2.91
CA ALA A 309 -5.65 -2.16 -4.02
C ALA A 309 -5.43 -0.87 -4.82
N MET A 310 -6.42 0.03 -4.86
CA MET A 310 -6.28 1.34 -5.52
C MET A 310 -5.54 2.32 -4.62
N LEU A 311 -5.83 2.28 -3.31
CA LEU A 311 -5.18 3.10 -2.31
C LEU A 311 -3.65 2.98 -2.33
N THR A 312 -3.11 1.80 -2.62
CA THR A 312 -1.65 1.56 -2.68
C THR A 312 -0.95 2.49 -3.68
N GLY A 313 -1.58 2.78 -4.82
CA GLY A 313 -1.05 3.73 -5.81
C GLY A 313 -1.06 5.20 -5.33
N PHE A 314 -2.07 5.57 -4.53
CA PHE A 314 -2.19 6.92 -3.96
C PHE A 314 -1.25 7.16 -2.77
N LEU A 315 -0.81 6.09 -2.11
CA LEU A 315 0.17 6.17 -1.02
C LEU A 315 1.61 6.17 -1.54
N VAL A 316 1.85 6.09 -2.85
CA VAL A 316 3.20 6.11 -3.41
C VAL A 316 3.99 7.36 -2.99
N PRO A 317 3.45 8.59 -3.06
CA PRO A 317 4.17 9.77 -2.61
C PRO A 317 4.54 9.74 -1.12
N LEU A 318 3.75 9.03 -0.30
CA LEU A 318 4.04 8.87 1.12
C LEU A 318 5.32 8.07 1.36
N TYR A 319 5.67 7.13 0.47
CA TYR A 319 6.94 6.39 0.53
C TYR A 319 8.16 7.29 0.48
N PHE A 320 8.05 8.44 -0.20
CA PHE A 320 9.15 9.39 -0.32
C PHE A 320 9.12 10.43 0.80
N ALA A 321 7.91 10.85 1.22
CA ALA A 321 7.73 11.81 2.31
C ALA A 321 8.21 11.27 3.67
N LEU A 322 7.77 10.07 4.05
CA LEU A 322 7.91 9.57 5.42
C LEU A 322 9.39 9.40 5.87
N PRO A 323 10.29 8.79 5.08
CA PRO A 323 11.69 8.61 5.50
C PRO A 323 12.39 9.95 5.72
N GLN A 324 12.16 10.92 4.83
CA GLN A 324 12.78 12.25 4.91
C GLN A 324 12.27 13.02 6.13
N LEU A 325 10.98 12.89 6.46
CA LEU A 325 10.43 13.45 7.69
C LEU A 325 11.05 12.83 8.94
N ILE A 326 11.19 11.50 8.98
CA ILE A 326 11.81 10.81 10.12
C ILE A 326 13.26 11.26 10.28
N MET A 327 14.03 11.31 9.19
CA MET A 327 15.41 11.76 9.22
C MET A 327 15.54 13.20 9.70
N GLY A 328 14.71 14.12 9.20
CA GLY A 328 14.70 15.52 9.63
C GLY A 328 14.30 15.73 11.09
N ILE A 329 13.41 14.88 11.61
CA ILE A 329 13.03 14.88 13.03
C ILE A 329 14.18 14.34 13.89
N GLN A 330 14.81 13.24 13.47
CA GLN A 330 15.91 12.61 14.21
C GLN A 330 17.17 13.46 14.25
N SER A 331 17.50 14.15 13.16
CA SER A 331 18.62 15.09 13.11
C SER A 331 18.35 16.37 13.91
N GLY A 332 17.10 16.60 14.35
CA GLY A 332 16.66 17.85 14.95
C GLY A 332 16.72 19.04 13.97
N ASN A 333 16.90 18.78 12.68
CA ASN A 333 17.06 19.79 11.65
C ASN A 333 16.40 19.33 10.34
N PHE A 334 15.37 20.06 9.92
CA PHE A 334 14.74 19.87 8.62
C PHE A 334 14.79 21.17 7.83
N ALA A 335 15.84 21.35 7.04
CA ALA A 335 16.10 22.61 6.36
C ALA A 335 15.03 22.91 5.29
N LEU A 336 14.79 24.20 5.04
CA LEU A 336 13.81 24.65 4.04
C LEU A 336 14.13 24.13 2.62
N SER A 337 15.41 23.94 2.29
CA SER A 337 15.85 23.32 1.03
C SER A 337 15.40 21.86 0.92
N ASP A 338 15.56 21.09 1.99
CA ASP A 338 15.22 19.67 2.04
C ASP A 338 13.70 19.48 1.97
N ALA A 339 12.96 20.34 2.68
CA ALA A 339 11.52 20.43 2.57
C ALA A 339 11.08 20.76 1.13
N THR A 340 11.73 21.72 0.49
CA THR A 340 11.41 22.09 -0.91
C THR A 340 11.67 20.94 -1.86
N ALA A 341 12.82 20.26 -1.74
CA ALA A 341 13.11 19.07 -2.53
C ALA A 341 12.07 17.95 -2.31
N LEU A 342 11.60 17.79 -1.07
CA LEU A 342 10.54 16.84 -0.74
C LEU A 342 9.20 17.21 -1.39
N PHE A 343 8.87 18.50 -1.45
CA PHE A 343 7.66 18.98 -2.12
C PHE A 343 7.66 18.63 -3.61
N PHE A 344 8.77 18.90 -4.31
CA PHE A 344 8.95 18.52 -5.70
C PHE A 344 8.92 17.00 -5.89
N THR A 345 9.54 16.23 -4.99
CA THR A 345 9.54 14.77 -5.06
C THR A 345 8.13 14.19 -4.92
N VAL A 346 7.38 14.62 -3.91
CA VAL A 346 6.00 14.15 -3.66
C VAL A 346 5.05 14.59 -4.78
N GLY A 347 5.19 15.83 -5.27
CA GLY A 347 4.46 16.32 -6.43
C GLY A 347 4.74 15.46 -7.68
N PHE A 348 6.01 15.19 -7.98
CA PHE A 348 6.41 14.34 -9.11
C PHE A 348 5.86 12.91 -8.98
N MET A 349 5.96 12.32 -7.79
CA MET A 349 5.51 10.95 -7.51
C MET A 349 3.99 10.79 -7.50
N SER A 350 3.22 11.88 -7.45
CA SER A 350 1.76 11.82 -7.64
C SER A 350 1.37 11.20 -8.99
N THR A 351 2.25 11.31 -10.02
CA THR A 351 2.09 10.68 -11.34
C THR A 351 1.83 9.18 -11.26
N ALA A 352 2.39 8.49 -10.26
CA ALA A 352 2.17 7.05 -10.05
C ALA A 352 0.70 6.71 -9.74
N GLY A 353 -0.10 7.67 -9.24
CA GLY A 353 -1.53 7.51 -8.97
C GLY A 353 -2.43 7.46 -10.20
N ALA A 354 -1.90 7.75 -11.40
CA ALA A 354 -2.65 7.82 -12.66
C ALA A 354 -3.38 6.50 -12.99
N ASP A 355 -2.69 5.37 -12.80
CA ASP A 355 -3.25 4.05 -13.05
C ASP A 355 -4.42 3.75 -12.11
N ALA A 356 -4.28 4.12 -10.83
CA ALA A 356 -5.30 3.87 -9.82
C ALA A 356 -6.57 4.70 -10.08
N ILE A 357 -6.44 5.99 -10.44
CA ILE A 357 -7.59 6.88 -10.67
C ILE A 357 -8.37 6.53 -11.95
N LEU A 358 -7.69 6.13 -13.02
CA LEU A 358 -8.34 5.75 -14.28
C LEU A 358 -9.02 4.37 -14.19
N LYS A 359 -8.51 3.47 -13.36
CA LYS A 359 -9.11 2.15 -13.10
C LYS A 359 -10.36 2.18 -12.21
N VAL A 360 -10.69 3.31 -11.58
CA VAL A 360 -11.88 3.45 -10.71
C VAL A 360 -13.17 3.07 -11.44
N GLU A 361 -13.24 3.33 -12.76
CA GLU A 361 -14.48 3.40 -13.55
C GLU A 361 -14.74 2.22 -14.48
N GLY A 362 -13.86 1.22 -14.52
CA GLY A 362 -13.91 0.18 -15.57
C GLY A 362 -15.23 -0.61 -15.66
N LYS A 363 -16.09 -0.60 -14.63
CA LYS A 363 -17.41 -1.25 -14.64
C LYS A 363 -18.59 -0.28 -14.73
N THR A 364 -18.34 1.02 -14.58
CA THR A 364 -19.36 2.08 -14.48
C THR A 364 -19.28 3.07 -15.65
N LEU A 365 -18.35 2.87 -16.57
CA LEU A 365 -18.14 3.76 -17.71
C LEU A 365 -19.40 3.91 -18.57
N ASP A 366 -20.07 2.81 -18.88
CA ASP A 366 -21.27 2.83 -19.73
C ASP A 366 -22.38 3.66 -19.09
N PHE A 367 -22.52 3.59 -17.75
CA PHE A 367 -23.44 4.44 -17.00
C PHE A 367 -22.98 5.90 -16.95
N LEU A 368 -21.67 6.17 -16.84
CA LEU A 368 -21.18 7.55 -16.86
C LEU A 368 -21.39 8.23 -18.21
N ARG A 369 -21.36 7.48 -19.30
CA ARG A 369 -21.65 7.97 -20.65
C ARG A 369 -23.10 8.41 -20.82
N THR A 370 -24.04 7.85 -20.05
CA THR A 370 -25.44 8.27 -20.10
C THR A 370 -25.71 9.55 -19.31
N LEU A 371 -24.72 10.08 -18.57
CA LEU A 371 -24.86 11.31 -17.81
C LEU A 371 -24.46 12.54 -18.64
N PRO A 372 -25.08 13.72 -18.43
CA PRO A 372 -24.72 14.95 -19.12
C PRO A 372 -23.41 15.52 -18.56
N LEU A 373 -22.29 14.85 -18.82
CA LEU A 373 -20.95 15.20 -18.34
C LEU A 373 -20.07 15.64 -19.52
N LYS A 374 -19.59 16.88 -19.48
CA LYS A 374 -18.55 17.36 -20.38
C LYS A 374 -17.23 16.64 -20.10
N LYS A 375 -16.49 16.29 -21.16
CA LYS A 375 -15.16 15.69 -21.09
C LYS A 375 -14.17 16.48 -20.23
N GLY A 376 -14.12 17.81 -20.39
CA GLY A 376 -13.23 18.67 -19.61
C GLY A 376 -13.52 18.63 -18.11
N THR A 377 -14.81 18.68 -17.74
CA THR A 377 -15.23 18.55 -16.33
C THR A 377 -14.90 17.16 -15.77
N TYR A 378 -15.03 16.11 -16.58
CA TYR A 378 -14.64 14.76 -16.19
C TYR A 378 -13.13 14.64 -15.97
N ALA A 379 -12.30 15.09 -16.92
CA ALA A 379 -10.85 15.08 -16.80
C ALA A 379 -10.36 15.91 -15.60
N LEU A 380 -10.94 17.11 -15.39
CA LEU A 380 -10.63 17.94 -14.22
C LEU A 380 -10.98 17.24 -12.90
N SER A 381 -12.13 16.54 -12.83
CA SER A 381 -12.52 15.79 -11.64
C SER A 381 -11.50 14.69 -11.29
N LYS A 382 -10.93 14.05 -12.31
CA LYS A 382 -9.88 13.04 -12.14
C LYS A 382 -8.57 13.65 -11.69
N ALA A 383 -8.19 14.81 -12.24
CA ALA A 383 -7.01 15.54 -11.81
C ALA A 383 -7.10 15.95 -10.33
N LEU A 384 -8.25 16.52 -9.91
CA LEU A 384 -8.47 16.91 -8.51
C LEU A 384 -8.49 15.72 -7.56
N SER A 385 -9.09 14.60 -7.97
CA SER A 385 -9.09 13.37 -7.17
C SER A 385 -7.68 12.80 -7.00
N MET A 386 -6.87 12.88 -8.06
CA MET A 386 -5.47 12.44 -8.08
C MET A 386 -4.57 13.33 -7.21
N SER A 387 -4.78 14.64 -7.20
CA SER A 387 -3.97 15.59 -6.43
C SER A 387 -4.28 15.62 -4.93
N THR A 388 -5.50 15.25 -4.53
CA THR A 388 -5.99 15.38 -3.14
C THR A 388 -5.07 14.72 -2.11
N VAL A 389 -4.71 13.44 -2.31
CA VAL A 389 -3.89 12.69 -1.33
C VAL A 389 -2.46 13.25 -1.23
N PRO A 390 -1.72 13.45 -2.34
CA PRO A 390 -0.41 14.10 -2.28
C PRO A 390 -0.46 15.51 -1.65
N SER A 391 -1.50 16.30 -1.92
CA SER A 391 -1.65 17.63 -1.28
C SER A 391 -1.81 17.53 0.24
N ILE A 392 -2.60 16.57 0.74
CA ILE A 392 -2.69 16.33 2.19
C ILE A 392 -1.33 15.95 2.78
N ILE A 393 -0.57 15.10 2.08
CA ILE A 393 0.79 14.71 2.50
C ILE A 393 1.69 15.95 2.57
N LEU A 394 1.68 16.82 1.55
CA LEU A 394 2.48 18.04 1.53
C LEU A 394 2.09 19.04 2.61
N LEU A 395 0.80 19.15 2.95
CA LEU A 395 0.34 19.97 4.08
C LEU A 395 0.85 19.43 5.42
N LEU A 396 0.96 18.11 5.58
CA LEU A 396 1.58 17.52 6.77
C LEU A 396 3.10 17.78 6.81
N VAL A 397 3.79 17.65 5.67
CA VAL A 397 5.21 18.02 5.56
C VAL A 397 5.40 19.48 5.92
N LEU A 398 4.55 20.38 5.41
CA LEU A 398 4.57 21.80 5.74
C LEU A 398 4.48 22.06 7.24
N GLY A 399 3.61 21.32 7.95
CA GLY A 399 3.48 21.41 9.40
C GLY A 399 4.79 21.07 10.13
N VAL A 400 5.49 20.02 9.70
CA VAL A 400 6.80 19.66 10.24
C VAL A 400 7.85 20.71 9.87
N THR A 401 7.88 21.19 8.62
CA THR A 401 8.80 22.26 8.20
C THR A 401 8.58 23.54 8.98
N TYR A 402 7.33 23.90 9.29
CA TYR A 402 6.98 25.06 10.11
C TYR A 402 7.50 24.93 11.54
N TYR A 403 7.42 23.73 12.13
CA TYR A 403 8.00 23.48 13.46
C TYR A 403 9.50 23.81 13.52
N PHE A 404 10.28 23.48 12.48
CA PHE A 404 11.73 23.71 12.45
C PHE A 404 12.15 25.08 11.89
N ASN A 405 11.38 25.69 10.98
CA ASN A 405 11.78 26.90 10.24
C ASN A 405 10.89 28.13 10.52
N GLY A 406 9.84 27.98 11.33
CA GLY A 406 8.87 29.03 11.64
C GLY A 406 8.18 29.58 10.39
N ILE A 407 8.01 30.92 10.35
CA ILE A 407 7.25 31.61 9.29
C ILE A 407 7.80 31.38 7.88
N LYS A 408 9.11 31.10 7.74
CA LYS A 408 9.74 30.85 6.43
C LYS A 408 9.14 29.62 5.73
N ALA A 409 8.62 28.64 6.49
CA ALA A 409 7.96 27.48 5.92
C ALA A 409 6.67 27.85 5.18
N VAL A 410 5.94 28.88 5.63
CA VAL A 410 4.67 29.31 5.04
C VAL A 410 4.83 29.70 3.58
N TYR A 411 6.03 30.15 3.18
CA TYR A 411 6.31 30.42 1.77
C TYR A 411 6.09 29.21 0.88
N LEU A 412 6.19 27.96 1.37
CA LEU A 412 5.96 26.73 0.61
C LEU A 412 4.47 26.32 0.48
N LEU A 413 3.56 27.01 1.17
CA LEU A 413 2.14 26.67 1.16
C LEU A 413 1.53 26.55 -0.26
N PRO A 414 1.82 27.45 -1.22
CA PRO A 414 1.29 27.33 -2.57
C PRO A 414 1.69 26.01 -3.26
N TYR A 415 2.95 25.58 -3.14
CA TYR A 415 3.39 24.31 -3.72
C TYR A 415 2.71 23.08 -3.12
N ALA A 416 2.23 23.12 -1.87
CA ALA A 416 1.51 22.00 -1.28
C ALA A 416 0.25 21.64 -2.10
N LEU A 417 -0.35 22.64 -2.77
CA LEU A 417 -1.54 22.48 -3.57
C LEU A 417 -1.22 22.47 -5.07
N MET A 418 -0.36 23.37 -5.54
CA MET A 418 -0.10 23.57 -6.96
C MET A 418 0.69 22.41 -7.58
N LEU A 419 1.78 21.95 -6.95
CA LEU A 419 2.61 20.89 -7.55
C LEU A 419 1.81 19.60 -7.83
N PRO A 420 1.09 19.00 -6.86
CA PRO A 420 0.26 17.83 -7.13
C PRO A 420 -0.85 18.07 -8.15
N LEU A 421 -1.36 19.30 -8.25
CA LEU A 421 -2.38 19.66 -9.23
C LEU A 421 -1.77 19.70 -10.64
N THR A 422 -0.61 20.33 -10.81
CA THR A 422 0.10 20.45 -12.09
C THR A 422 0.44 19.09 -12.68
N SER A 423 1.03 18.18 -11.89
CA SER A 423 1.30 16.80 -12.34
C SER A 423 0.01 16.07 -12.73
N SER A 424 -1.06 16.20 -11.93
CA SER A 424 -2.33 15.56 -12.20
C SER A 424 -3.00 16.11 -13.46
N LEU A 425 -2.91 17.42 -13.72
CA LEU A 425 -3.43 18.05 -14.94
C LEU A 425 -2.66 17.62 -16.18
N ILE A 426 -1.33 17.53 -16.12
CA ILE A 426 -0.49 17.00 -17.21
C ILE A 426 -0.92 15.57 -17.55
N VAL A 427 -1.09 14.71 -16.53
CA VAL A 427 -1.52 13.32 -16.70
C VAL A 427 -2.90 13.24 -17.34
N MET A 428 -3.86 14.05 -16.87
CA MET A 428 -5.21 14.04 -17.44
C MET A 428 -5.22 14.59 -18.87
N LEU A 429 -4.45 15.64 -19.17
CA LEU A 429 -4.34 16.15 -20.54
C LEU A 429 -3.76 15.07 -21.47
N TYR A 430 -2.70 14.38 -21.05
CA TYR A 430 -2.10 13.28 -21.80
C TYR A 430 -3.10 12.16 -22.11
N PHE A 431 -3.96 11.77 -21.17
CA PHE A 431 -4.92 10.71 -21.43
C PHE A 431 -6.20 11.17 -22.14
N PHE A 432 -6.60 12.43 -22.00
CA PHE A 432 -7.83 12.97 -22.56
C PHE A 432 -7.63 13.87 -23.79
N HIS A 433 -6.46 13.88 -24.44
CA HIS A 433 -6.18 14.70 -25.64
C HIS A 433 -6.91 14.28 -26.94
N TYR A 434 -7.75 13.24 -26.93
CA TYR A 434 -8.44 12.75 -28.13
C TYR A 434 -9.56 13.70 -28.64
N LYS A 435 -9.93 13.63 -29.92
CA LYS A 435 -10.92 14.57 -30.51
C LYS A 435 -12.38 14.30 -30.15
N ALA A 436 -12.74 13.05 -29.82
CA ALA A 436 -14.12 12.70 -29.47
C ALA A 436 -14.58 13.39 -28.17
N GLU A 437 -15.84 13.84 -28.14
CA GLU A 437 -16.46 14.45 -26.96
C GLU A 437 -16.89 13.42 -25.91
N GLU A 438 -17.08 12.17 -26.33
CA GLU A 438 -17.46 11.08 -25.43
C GLU A 438 -16.38 10.75 -24.39
N ILE A 439 -16.81 10.29 -23.22
CA ILE A 439 -15.92 9.87 -22.14
C ILE A 439 -15.33 8.49 -22.48
N GLY A 440 -14.02 8.45 -22.72
CA GLY A 440 -13.23 7.23 -22.89
C GLY A 440 -12.39 6.92 -21.65
N ILE A 441 -12.11 5.63 -21.42
CA ILE A 441 -11.05 5.22 -20.48
C ILE A 441 -9.80 4.97 -21.32
N SER A 442 -8.77 5.75 -21.08
CA SER A 442 -7.48 5.54 -21.72
C SER A 442 -6.73 4.40 -21.04
N GLU A 443 -6.15 3.51 -21.84
CA GLU A 443 -5.38 2.38 -21.33
C GLU A 443 -4.02 2.85 -20.78
N VAL A 444 -3.82 2.70 -19.47
CA VAL A 444 -2.52 2.99 -18.85
C VAL A 444 -1.59 1.79 -19.04
N ASN A 445 -0.57 1.95 -19.88
CA ASN A 445 0.50 0.97 -20.07
C ASN A 445 1.77 1.47 -19.36
N PHE A 446 2.70 0.56 -19.04
CA PHE A 446 3.98 0.93 -18.41
C PHE A 446 4.76 1.97 -19.22
N GLY A 447 4.72 1.89 -20.55
CA GLY A 447 5.31 2.90 -21.43
C GLY A 447 4.68 4.29 -21.28
N HIS A 448 3.35 4.38 -21.11
CA HIS A 448 2.66 5.64 -20.83
C HIS A 448 3.13 6.24 -19.50
N ILE A 449 3.34 5.40 -18.47
CA ILE A 449 3.84 5.85 -17.17
C ILE A 449 5.26 6.43 -17.31
N ILE A 450 6.16 5.78 -18.06
CA ILE A 450 7.52 6.30 -18.31
C ILE A 450 7.46 7.67 -19.01
N VAL A 451 6.67 7.78 -20.08
CA VAL A 451 6.51 9.03 -20.83
C VAL A 451 5.96 10.14 -19.92
N LEU A 452 4.97 9.83 -19.09
CA LEU A 452 4.42 10.78 -18.13
C LEU A 452 5.45 11.24 -17.10
N PHE A 453 6.28 10.34 -16.57
CA PHE A 453 7.38 10.72 -15.69
C PHE A 453 8.37 11.66 -16.38
N ILE A 454 8.67 11.45 -17.66
CA ILE A 454 9.54 12.35 -18.42
C ILE A 454 8.88 13.74 -18.57
N ILE A 455 7.62 13.80 -19.02
CA ILE A 455 6.91 15.07 -19.24
C ILE A 455 6.75 15.86 -17.93
N VAL A 456 6.30 15.20 -16.86
CA VAL A 456 6.18 15.83 -15.53
C VAL A 456 7.56 16.22 -15.00
N GLY A 457 8.59 15.41 -15.23
CA GLY A 457 9.96 15.72 -14.85
C GLY A 457 10.50 16.99 -15.53
N VAL A 458 10.25 17.15 -16.83
CA VAL A 458 10.60 18.39 -17.56
C VAL A 458 9.84 19.58 -16.99
N ALA A 459 8.53 19.45 -16.74
CA ALA A 459 7.75 20.53 -16.15
C ALA A 459 8.30 20.94 -14.77
N TYR A 460 8.64 19.96 -13.93
CA TYR A 460 9.19 20.21 -12.59
C TYR A 460 10.62 20.76 -12.65
N ALA A 461 11.42 20.41 -13.66
CA ALA A 461 12.72 21.03 -13.89
C ALA A 461 12.58 22.52 -14.23
N LEU A 462 11.59 22.88 -15.06
CA LEU A 462 11.28 24.29 -15.35
C LEU A 462 10.82 25.05 -14.11
N LEU A 463 9.98 24.43 -13.28
CA LEU A 463 9.55 25.01 -11.99
C LEU A 463 10.70 25.11 -10.98
N GLY A 464 11.65 24.17 -10.99
CA GLY A 464 12.80 24.14 -10.09
C GLY A 464 13.92 25.10 -10.51
N ALA A 465 14.03 25.44 -11.79
CA ALA A 465 15.13 26.27 -12.31
C ALA A 465 15.25 27.65 -11.62
N PRO A 466 14.18 28.42 -11.39
CA PRO A 466 14.26 29.66 -10.61
C PRO A 466 14.81 29.48 -9.20
N LEU A 467 14.48 28.37 -8.54
CA LEU A 467 14.90 28.10 -7.16
C LEU A 467 16.41 27.84 -7.07
N VAL A 468 16.97 27.17 -8.09
CA VAL A 468 18.40 26.88 -8.18
C VAL A 468 19.19 28.10 -8.63
N LEU A 469 18.71 28.83 -9.65
CA LEU A 469 19.45 29.94 -10.27
C LEU A 469 19.42 31.23 -9.44
N LEU A 470 18.30 31.53 -8.78
CA LEU A 470 18.12 32.79 -8.04
C LEU A 470 18.24 32.60 -6.51
N GLY A 471 18.39 31.35 -6.06
CA GLY A 471 18.30 30.95 -4.67
C GLY A 471 16.85 30.81 -4.18
N LEU A 472 16.66 29.98 -3.15
CA LEU A 472 15.33 29.48 -2.76
C LEU A 472 14.28 30.59 -2.57
N LEU A 473 14.52 31.53 -1.66
CA LEU A 473 13.52 32.54 -1.30
C LEU A 473 13.22 33.54 -2.43
N LYS A 474 14.23 33.88 -3.25
CA LYS A 474 14.06 34.81 -4.38
C LYS A 474 13.45 34.13 -5.61
N GLY A 475 13.71 32.83 -5.80
CA GLY A 475 13.18 32.04 -6.90
C GLY A 475 11.72 31.60 -6.72
N LEU A 476 11.23 31.50 -5.48
CA LEU A 476 9.87 31.03 -5.18
C LEU A 476 8.76 31.82 -5.91
N PRO A 477 8.71 33.17 -5.86
CA PRO A 477 7.66 33.93 -6.54
C PRO A 477 7.65 33.72 -8.06
N LEU A 478 8.84 33.67 -8.69
CA LEU A 478 8.96 33.45 -10.12
C LEU A 478 8.46 32.05 -10.50
N SER A 479 8.84 31.04 -9.72
CA SER A 479 8.38 29.68 -9.94
C SER A 479 6.86 29.52 -9.72
N TYR A 480 6.27 30.20 -8.73
CA TYR A 480 4.82 30.26 -8.58
C TYR A 480 4.12 30.90 -9.77
N GLY A 481 4.69 31.97 -10.32
CA GLY A 481 4.19 32.58 -11.54
C GLY A 481 4.18 31.59 -12.71
N ILE A 482 5.28 30.87 -12.91
CA ILE A 482 5.38 29.84 -13.96
C ILE A 482 4.37 28.72 -13.75
N ASP A 483 4.23 28.21 -12.52
CA ASP A 483 3.28 27.12 -12.20
C ASP A 483 1.83 27.56 -12.38
N ALA A 484 1.49 28.79 -11.97
CA ALA A 484 0.15 29.35 -12.15
C ALA A 484 -0.21 29.50 -13.64
N ILE A 485 0.72 29.99 -14.46
CA ILE A 485 0.56 30.09 -15.91
C ILE A 485 0.39 28.69 -16.51
N LEU A 486 1.23 27.74 -16.11
CA LEU A 486 1.16 26.37 -16.58
C LEU A 486 -0.19 25.72 -16.24
N ILE A 487 -0.68 25.86 -15.02
CA ILE A 487 -2.00 25.39 -14.60
C ILE A 487 -3.10 26.04 -15.45
N ALA A 488 -3.04 27.35 -15.67
CA ALA A 488 -4.03 28.06 -16.50
C ALA A 488 -4.07 27.53 -17.94
N VAL A 489 -2.89 27.30 -18.55
CA VAL A 489 -2.76 26.71 -19.88
C VAL A 489 -3.31 25.28 -19.92
N LEU A 490 -3.00 24.45 -18.92
CA LEU A 490 -3.50 23.07 -18.83
C LEU A 490 -5.02 23.02 -18.66
N LEU A 491 -5.60 23.91 -17.86
CA LEU A 491 -7.06 24.02 -17.68
C LEU A 491 -7.76 24.47 -18.96
N TYR A 492 -7.18 25.42 -19.68
CA TYR A 492 -7.68 25.85 -21.00
C TYR A 492 -7.61 24.70 -22.02
N ALA A 493 -6.48 23.99 -22.08
CA ALA A 493 -6.28 22.86 -22.99
C ALA A 493 -7.23 21.68 -22.72
N LEU A 494 -7.63 21.47 -21.47
CA LEU A 494 -8.63 20.48 -21.07
C LEU A 494 -10.07 20.87 -21.45
N GLY A 495 -10.30 22.07 -21.98
CA GLY A 495 -11.63 22.54 -22.38
C GLY A 495 -12.55 22.83 -21.19
N VAL A 496 -11.99 23.18 -20.03
CA VAL A 496 -12.78 23.56 -18.83
C VAL A 496 -13.47 24.91 -19.03
N SER A 497 -12.91 25.77 -19.89
CA SER A 497 -13.41 27.12 -20.21
C SER A 497 -14.27 27.21 -21.49
N ARG A 498 -14.72 26.06 -22.03
CA ARG A 498 -15.68 25.95 -23.15
C ARG A 498 -16.93 25.20 -22.68
#